data_AF-A0A963SHM7-F1
#
_entry.id   AF-A0A963SHM7-F1
#
_cell.length_a   1.000
_cell.length_b   1.000
_cell.length_c   1.000
_cell.angle_alpha   90.00
_cell.angle_beta   90.00
_cell.angle_gamma   90.00
#
_symmetry.space_group_name_H-M   'P 1'
#
loop_
_entity.id
_entity.type
_entity.pdbx_description
1 polymer ?
#
loop_
_entity_poly.entity_id
_entity_poly.type
_entity_poly.pdbx_seq_one_letter_code
_entity_poly.pdbx_strand_id
1 'polypeptide(L)'
;AVVLTGSIVVVDSLIRALVFVSFASSSDRLEDFAESSYAQAMHVTTALIGVLYVLSIVAALGHRAIGTLKDAAERDPLTGLLNRRGFDMRLERIEKESALRGSVVIGDIDHFKQVNDRFGHEAGDRVIQVFGDTLRQSLPADAICSRFGGEEFVIFLPGKGLAEAGVLAQA
;
A
#
# COMPACT_ATOMS: atom_id res chain seq x y z
N ALA A 1 1.76 -12.59 -10.44
CA ALA A 1 0.69 -12.56 -11.45
C ALA A 1 1.20 -11.98 -12.78
N VAL A 2 1.48 -10.67 -12.88
CA VAL A 2 1.91 -10.02 -14.15
C VAL A 2 3.17 -10.62 -14.77
N VAL A 3 4.19 -10.97 -13.96
CA VAL A 3 5.41 -11.63 -14.45
C VAL A 3 5.10 -13.01 -15.03
N LEU A 4 4.23 -13.78 -14.37
CA LEU A 4 3.84 -15.12 -14.82
C LEU A 4 3.06 -15.06 -16.14
N THR A 5 2.08 -14.16 -16.26
CA THR A 5 1.34 -13.97 -17.52
C THR A 5 2.22 -13.39 -18.63
N GLY A 6 3.18 -12.53 -18.30
CA GLY A 6 4.19 -12.06 -19.26
C GLY A 6 5.06 -13.21 -19.80
N SER A 7 5.54 -14.10 -18.93
CA SER A 7 6.32 -15.27 -19.35
C SER A 7 5.52 -16.22 -20.25
N ILE A 8 4.22 -16.40 -19.97
CA ILE A 8 3.32 -17.22 -20.82
C ILE A 8 3.21 -16.63 -22.23
N VAL A 9 3.06 -15.30 -22.36
CA VAL A 9 3.00 -14.62 -23.67
C VAL A 9 4.28 -14.84 -24.48
N VAL A 10 5.44 -14.75 -23.83
CA VAL A 10 6.75 -14.94 -24.48
C VAL A 10 6.91 -16.39 -24.96
N VAL A 11 6.62 -17.35 -24.09
CA VAL A 11 6.71 -18.78 -24.44
C VAL A 11 5.76 -19.14 -25.57
N ASP A 12 4.52 -18.68 -25.50
CA ASP A 12 3.54 -18.84 -26.58
C ASP A 12 4.09 -18.25 -27.89
N SER A 13 4.56 -17.00 -27.89
CA SER A 13 5.14 -16.34 -29.08
C SER A 13 6.32 -17.10 -29.69
N LEU A 14 7.17 -17.71 -28.87
CA LEU A 14 8.29 -18.54 -29.35
C LEU A 14 7.80 -19.84 -30.00
N ILE A 15 6.82 -20.51 -29.40
CA ILE A 15 6.20 -21.71 -29.98
C ILE A 15 5.55 -21.39 -31.33
N ARG A 16 4.87 -20.25 -31.43
CA ARG A 16 4.26 -19.74 -32.67
C ARG A 16 5.29 -19.56 -33.79
N ALA A 17 6.39 -18.89 -33.47
CA ALA A 17 7.46 -18.65 -34.43
C ALA A 17 8.05 -19.97 -34.94
N LEU A 18 8.26 -20.95 -34.05
CA LEU A 18 8.80 -22.26 -34.40
C LEU A 18 7.87 -23.02 -35.36
N VAL A 19 6.58 -23.10 -35.05
CA VAL A 19 5.62 -23.83 -35.89
C VAL A 19 5.39 -23.12 -37.21
N PHE A 20 5.38 -21.78 -37.24
CA PHE A 20 5.31 -21.04 -38.50
C PHE A 20 6.50 -21.35 -39.41
N VAL A 21 7.73 -21.36 -38.88
CA VAL A 21 8.93 -21.72 -39.64
C VAL A 21 8.85 -23.17 -40.14
N SER A 22 8.36 -24.10 -39.32
CA SER A 22 8.17 -25.50 -39.74
C SER A 22 7.09 -25.67 -40.80
N PHE A 23 6.05 -24.83 -40.80
CA PHE A 23 5.01 -24.87 -41.82
C PHE A 23 5.52 -24.28 -43.13
N ALA A 24 6.18 -23.12 -43.05
CA ALA A 24 6.77 -22.41 -44.19
C ALA A 24 7.88 -23.21 -44.91
N SER A 25 8.50 -24.19 -44.24
CA SER A 25 9.44 -25.12 -44.88
C SER A 25 8.76 -26.31 -45.56
N SER A 26 7.45 -26.51 -45.34
CA SER A 26 6.68 -27.66 -45.83
C SER A 26 5.65 -27.32 -46.92
N SER A 27 5.23 -26.06 -47.04
CA SER A 27 4.37 -25.56 -48.13
C SER A 27 4.88 -24.21 -48.64
N ASP A 28 4.85 -24.04 -49.96
CA ASP A 28 5.23 -22.80 -50.66
C ASP A 28 4.07 -21.78 -50.73
N ARG A 29 2.86 -22.13 -50.29
CA ARG A 29 1.66 -21.26 -50.38
C ARG A 29 1.21 -20.78 -49.01
N LEU A 30 1.14 -19.46 -48.85
CA LEU A 30 0.62 -18.80 -47.64
C LEU A 30 -0.88 -19.07 -47.39
N GLU A 31 -1.65 -19.32 -48.44
CA GLU A 31 -3.09 -19.64 -48.35
C GLU A 31 -3.33 -20.93 -47.54
N ASP A 32 -2.50 -21.96 -47.74
CA ASP A 32 -2.60 -23.24 -47.03
C ASP A 32 -2.42 -23.06 -45.51
N PHE A 33 -1.58 -22.10 -45.10
CA PHE A 33 -1.41 -21.76 -43.69
C PHE A 33 -2.65 -21.06 -43.14
N ALA A 34 -3.16 -20.07 -43.86
CA ALA A 34 -4.28 -19.24 -43.42
C ALA A 34 -5.56 -20.06 -43.20
N GLU A 35 -5.81 -21.09 -44.03
CA GLU A 35 -6.97 -21.98 -43.90
C GLU A 35 -6.77 -23.11 -42.88
N SER A 36 -5.54 -23.29 -42.37
CA SER A 36 -5.23 -24.37 -41.44
C SER A 36 -5.96 -24.24 -40.10
N SER A 37 -6.31 -25.37 -39.50
CA SER A 37 -6.83 -25.43 -38.12
C SER A 37 -5.85 -24.85 -37.10
N TYR A 38 -4.55 -24.94 -37.40
CA TYR A 38 -3.49 -24.33 -36.60
C TYR A 38 -3.61 -22.80 -36.59
N ALA A 39 -3.70 -22.13 -37.75
CA ALA A 39 -3.85 -20.67 -37.82
C ALA A 39 -5.11 -20.17 -37.09
N GLN A 40 -6.21 -20.92 -37.16
CA GLN A 40 -7.42 -20.58 -36.40
C GLN A 40 -7.22 -20.74 -34.89
N ALA A 41 -6.65 -21.87 -34.44
CA ALA A 41 -6.33 -22.11 -33.03
C ALA A 41 -5.37 -21.05 -32.49
N MET A 42 -4.45 -20.58 -33.34
CA MET A 42 -3.51 -19.51 -33.05
C MET A 42 -4.23 -18.20 -32.78
N HIS A 43 -5.14 -17.75 -33.65
CA HIS A 43 -5.86 -16.50 -33.43
C HIS A 43 -6.69 -16.54 -32.13
N VAL A 44 -7.34 -17.67 -31.85
CA VAL A 44 -8.13 -17.86 -30.61
C VAL A 44 -7.24 -17.79 -29.37
N THR A 45 -6.11 -18.49 -29.38
CA THR A 45 -5.17 -18.51 -28.24
C THR A 45 -4.48 -17.16 -28.04
N THR A 46 -4.11 -16.44 -29.11
CA THR A 46 -3.57 -15.07 -29.01
C THR A 46 -4.59 -14.13 -28.39
N ALA A 47 -5.85 -14.18 -28.85
CA ALA A 47 -6.91 -13.34 -28.30
C ALA A 47 -7.12 -13.62 -26.81
N LEU A 48 -7.17 -14.90 -26.41
CA LEU A 48 -7.37 -15.30 -25.02
C LEU A 48 -6.21 -14.85 -24.11
N ILE A 49 -4.96 -15.10 -24.51
CA ILE A 49 -3.78 -14.70 -23.75
C ILE A 49 -3.70 -13.17 -23.65
N GLY A 50 -3.97 -12.45 -24.73
CA GLY A 50 -3.99 -10.99 -24.75
C GLY A 50 -4.99 -10.41 -23.75
N VAL A 51 -6.22 -10.94 -23.74
CA VAL A 51 -7.25 -10.54 -22.76
C VAL A 51 -6.80 -10.82 -21.32
N LEU A 52 -6.28 -12.03 -21.04
CA LEU A 52 -5.81 -12.39 -19.70
C LEU A 52 -4.64 -11.52 -19.22
N TYR A 53 -3.74 -11.15 -20.13
CA TYR A 53 -2.62 -10.26 -19.83
C TYR A 53 -3.10 -8.85 -19.47
N VAL A 54 -4.01 -8.27 -20.28
CA VAL A 54 -4.60 -6.95 -20.02
C VAL A 54 -5.35 -6.96 -18.68
N LEU A 55 -6.18 -7.97 -18.42
CA LEU A 55 -6.90 -8.12 -17.14
C LEU A 55 -5.93 -8.21 -15.95
N SER A 56 -4.81 -8.94 -16.10
CA SER A 56 -3.79 -9.06 -15.07
C SER A 56 -3.12 -7.71 -14.75
N ILE A 57 -2.84 -6.90 -15.77
CA ILE A 57 -2.27 -5.56 -15.60
C ILE A 57 -3.29 -4.65 -14.90
N VAL A 58 -4.53 -4.60 -15.38
CA VAL A 58 -5.58 -3.76 -14.80
C VAL A 58 -5.82 -4.13 -13.34
N ALA A 59 -5.88 -5.42 -13.01
CA ALA A 59 -6.01 -5.87 -11.63
C ALA A 59 -4.82 -5.45 -10.75
N ALA A 60 -3.59 -5.56 -11.26
CA ALA A 60 -2.39 -5.15 -10.54
C ALA A 60 -2.36 -3.62 -10.30
N LEU A 61 -2.75 -2.83 -11.29
CA LEU A 61 -2.88 -1.38 -11.17
C LEU A 61 -3.98 -0.99 -10.17
N GLY A 62 -5.14 -1.65 -10.24
CA GLY A 62 -6.23 -1.45 -9.29
C GLY A 62 -5.80 -1.75 -7.85
N HIS A 63 -5.04 -2.83 -7.64
CA HIS A 63 -4.53 -3.18 -6.32
C HIS A 63 -3.57 -2.12 -5.76
N ARG A 64 -2.70 -1.56 -6.61
CA ARG A 64 -1.80 -0.46 -6.23
C ARG A 64 -2.56 0.82 -5.89
N ALA A 65 -3.51 1.21 -6.73
CA ALA A 65 -4.34 2.39 -6.50
C ALA A 65 -5.11 2.29 -5.18
N ILE A 66 -5.70 1.13 -4.89
CA ILE A 66 -6.37 0.86 -3.62
C ILE A 66 -5.38 0.95 -2.45
N GLY A 67 -4.15 0.45 -2.60
CA GLY A 67 -3.10 0.57 -1.59
C GLY A 67 -2.77 2.02 -1.26
N THR A 68 -2.52 2.85 -2.27
CA THR A 68 -2.22 4.28 -2.08
C THR A 68 -3.40 5.03 -1.45
N LEU A 69 -4.64 4.73 -1.86
CA LEU A 69 -5.84 5.30 -1.25
C LEU A 69 -5.99 4.87 0.22
N LYS A 70 -5.62 3.64 0.56
CA LYS A 70 -5.60 3.16 1.95
C LYS A 70 -4.55 3.90 2.79
N ASP A 71 -3.32 4.01 2.30
CA ASP A 71 -2.25 4.71 3.02
C ASP A 71 -2.59 6.19 3.26
N ALA A 72 -3.18 6.86 2.26
CA ALA A 72 -3.68 8.23 2.40
C ALA A 72 -4.86 8.34 3.39
N ALA A 73 -5.69 7.29 3.47
CA ALA A 73 -6.82 7.24 4.42
C ALA A 73 -6.43 6.86 5.85
N GLU A 74 -5.21 6.34 6.06
CA GLU A 74 -4.71 5.89 7.37
C GLU A 74 -3.79 6.92 8.05
N ARG A 75 -3.39 7.97 7.34
CA ARG A 75 -2.50 9.02 7.86
C ARG A 75 -3.21 10.35 8.05
N ASP A 76 -2.77 11.10 9.04
CA ASP A 76 -3.15 12.50 9.25
C ASP A 76 -2.35 13.37 8.26
N PRO A 77 -2.99 14.21 7.43
CA PRO A 77 -2.31 14.96 6.37
C PRO A 77 -1.40 16.07 6.89
N LEU A 78 -1.64 16.56 8.11
CA LEU A 78 -0.87 17.67 8.67
C LEU A 78 0.47 17.19 9.24
N THR A 79 0.44 16.12 10.03
CA THR A 79 1.60 15.56 10.72
C THR A 79 2.25 14.40 9.96
N GLY A 80 1.49 13.68 9.11
CA GLY A 80 1.86 12.41 8.49
C GLY A 80 1.84 11.20 9.43
N LEU A 81 1.46 11.38 10.70
CA LEU A 81 1.29 10.28 11.65
C LEU A 81 0.08 9.43 11.24
N LEU A 82 -0.16 8.30 11.91
CA LEU A 82 -1.43 7.61 11.72
C LEU A 82 -2.57 8.53 12.17
N ASN A 83 -3.69 8.49 11.46
CA ASN A 83 -4.93 9.01 12.01
C ASN A 83 -5.60 7.93 12.88
N ARG A 84 -6.74 8.27 13.50
CA ARG A 84 -7.50 7.32 14.33
C ARG A 84 -7.76 5.98 13.62
N ARG A 85 -8.19 6.03 12.35
CA ARG A 85 -8.46 4.82 11.56
C ARG A 85 -7.19 3.98 11.34
N GLY A 86 -6.07 4.63 10.99
CA GLY A 86 -4.78 3.96 10.81
C GLY A 86 -4.27 3.33 12.10
N PHE A 87 -4.48 3.99 13.25
CA PHE A 87 -4.15 3.46 14.57
C PHE A 87 -4.94 2.18 14.87
N ASP A 88 -6.27 2.21 14.75
CA ASP A 88 -7.14 1.06 14.99
C ASP A 88 -6.76 -0.13 14.10
N MET A 89 -6.55 0.11 12.80
CA MET A 89 -6.13 -0.93 11.85
C MET A 89 -4.77 -1.53 12.20
N ARG A 90 -3.84 -0.73 12.74
CA ARG A 90 -2.52 -1.22 13.14
C ARG A 90 -2.60 -2.07 14.41
N LEU A 91 -3.43 -1.69 15.37
CA LEU A 91 -3.67 -2.49 16.57
C LEU A 91 -4.35 -3.82 16.22
N GLU A 92 -5.38 -3.81 15.38
CA GLU A 92 -6.03 -5.05 14.91
C GLU A 92 -5.04 -6.00 14.22
N ARG A 93 -4.08 -5.47 13.46
CA ARG A 93 -3.04 -6.28 12.82
C ARG A 93 -2.12 -6.91 13.87
N ILE A 94 -1.67 -6.14 14.84
CA ILE A 94 -0.81 -6.64 15.93
C ILE A 94 -1.53 -7.72 16.72
N GLU A 95 -2.81 -7.52 17.04
CA GLU A 95 -3.64 -8.49 17.78
C GLU A 95 -3.84 -9.81 17.01
N LYS A 96 -3.88 -9.75 15.67
CA LYS A 96 -3.94 -10.96 14.82
C LYS A 96 -2.60 -11.67 14.70
N GLU A 97 -1.50 -10.93 14.65
CA GLU A 97 -0.14 -11.47 14.49
C GLU A 97 0.46 -11.94 15.83
N SER A 98 0.02 -11.34 16.94
CA SER A 98 0.54 -11.56 18.29
C SER A 98 -0.51 -11.16 19.35
N ALA A 99 -0.28 -11.48 20.63
CA ALA A 99 -1.16 -10.95 21.68
C ALA A 99 -0.95 -9.43 21.84
N LEU A 100 -2.02 -8.64 21.74
CA LEU A 100 -1.96 -7.20 21.96
C LEU A 100 -1.61 -6.90 23.43
N ARG A 101 -0.34 -6.61 23.68
CA ARG A 101 0.21 -6.30 25.01
C ARG A 101 1.06 -5.05 24.94
N GLY A 102 0.84 -4.14 25.87
CA GLY A 102 1.53 -2.85 25.91
C GLY A 102 0.73 -1.83 26.70
N SER A 103 1.15 -0.57 26.61
CA SER A 103 0.49 0.56 27.24
C SER A 103 0.09 1.59 26.19
N VAL A 104 -0.99 2.32 26.46
CA VAL A 104 -1.42 3.45 25.65
C VAL A 104 -1.15 4.74 26.42
N VAL A 105 -0.55 5.71 25.73
CA VAL A 105 -0.39 7.08 26.21
C VAL A 105 -1.29 7.97 25.37
N ILE A 106 -2.09 8.81 26.02
CA ILE A 106 -2.94 9.82 25.39
C ILE A 106 -2.38 11.16 25.85
N GLY A 107 -2.08 12.03 24.89
CA GLY A 107 -1.54 13.36 25.13
C GLY A 107 -2.34 14.42 24.39
N ASP A 108 -2.43 15.60 25.00
CA ASP A 108 -3.07 16.79 24.47
C ASP A 108 -2.10 17.97 24.58
N ILE A 109 -2.15 18.92 23.64
CA ILE A 109 -1.28 20.11 23.70
C ILE A 109 -1.96 21.17 24.56
N ASP A 110 -1.43 21.38 25.76
CA ASP A 110 -1.95 22.38 26.69
C ASP A 110 -2.02 23.78 26.07
N HIS A 111 -3.13 24.46 26.32
CA HIS A 111 -3.39 25.84 25.87
C HIS A 111 -3.34 26.04 24.35
N PHE A 112 -3.49 24.98 23.54
CA PHE A 112 -3.43 25.07 22.08
C PHE A 112 -4.42 26.08 21.48
N LYS A 113 -5.63 26.17 22.02
CA LYS A 113 -6.61 27.21 21.64
C LYS A 113 -6.05 28.63 21.78
N GLN A 114 -5.29 28.93 22.82
CA GLN A 114 -4.70 30.28 23.01
C GLN A 114 -3.65 30.59 21.95
N VAL A 115 -2.91 29.58 21.49
CA VAL A 115 -1.96 29.72 20.38
C VAL A 115 -2.71 30.08 19.10
N ASN A 116 -3.79 29.36 18.78
CA ASN A 116 -4.63 29.65 17.63
C ASN A 116 -5.25 31.06 17.71
N ASP A 117 -5.80 31.42 18.87
CA ASP A 117 -6.48 32.70 19.07
C ASP A 117 -5.49 33.89 18.95
N ARG A 118 -4.23 33.70 19.37
CA ARG A 118 -3.21 34.76 19.38
C ARG A 118 -2.40 34.85 18.08
N PHE A 119 -2.11 33.72 17.44
CA PHE A 119 -1.17 33.64 16.31
C PHE A 119 -1.79 33.09 15.03
N GLY A 120 -3.09 32.74 15.06
CA GLY A 120 -3.82 32.18 13.93
C GLY A 120 -3.63 30.67 13.77
N HIS A 121 -4.53 30.06 12.99
CA HIS A 121 -4.54 28.61 12.77
C HIS A 121 -3.28 28.07 12.09
N GLU A 122 -2.66 28.83 11.17
CA GLU A 122 -1.39 28.40 10.54
C GLU A 122 -0.26 28.24 11.56
N ALA A 123 -0.26 29.03 12.64
CA ALA A 123 0.72 28.89 13.70
C ALA A 123 0.44 27.65 14.56
N GLY A 124 -0.83 27.38 14.86
CA GLY A 124 -1.23 26.13 15.53
C GLY A 124 -0.89 24.89 14.71
N ASP A 125 -1.12 24.94 13.39
CA ASP A 125 -0.75 23.85 12.48
C ASP A 125 0.74 23.56 12.52
N ARG A 126 1.59 24.60 12.55
CA ARG A 126 3.04 24.43 12.73
C ARG A 126 3.39 23.80 14.08
N VAL A 127 2.70 24.18 15.16
CA VAL A 127 2.91 23.56 16.49
C VAL A 127 2.57 22.08 16.44
N ILE A 128 1.43 21.71 15.85
CA ILE A 128 1.02 20.31 15.67
C ILE A 128 2.05 19.52 14.86
N GLN A 129 2.57 20.10 13.76
CA GLN A 129 3.60 19.47 12.94
C GLN A 129 4.88 19.19 13.72
N VAL A 130 5.39 20.21 14.42
CA VAL A 130 6.61 20.09 15.23
C VAL A 130 6.43 19.09 16.36
N PHE A 131 5.27 19.09 17.03
CA PHE A 131 4.96 18.10 18.06
C PHE A 131 4.94 16.68 17.50
N GLY A 132 4.27 16.47 16.35
CA GLY A 132 4.23 15.16 15.69
C GLY A 132 5.62 14.66 15.27
N ASP A 133 6.49 15.55 14.77
CA ASP A 133 7.87 15.21 14.43
C ASP A 133 8.71 14.92 15.67
N THR A 134 8.47 15.63 16.77
CA THR A 134 9.13 15.38 18.06
C THR A 134 8.77 13.99 18.58
N LEU A 135 7.48 13.62 18.56
CA LEU A 135 7.05 12.27 18.93
C LEU A 135 7.72 11.18 18.08
N ARG A 136 7.84 11.36 16.76
CA ARG A 136 8.54 10.39 15.91
C ARG A 136 10.01 10.20 16.29
N GLN A 137 10.68 11.27 16.70
CA GLN A 137 12.11 11.25 17.00
C GLN A 137 12.40 10.72 18.40
N SER A 138 11.51 10.99 19.36
CA SER A 138 11.68 10.62 20.76
C SER A 138 11.18 9.21 21.10
N LEU A 139 10.24 8.67 20.32
CA LEU A 139 9.64 7.37 20.61
C LEU A 139 10.48 6.19 20.06
N PRO A 140 10.40 5.01 20.70
CA PRO A 140 10.96 3.76 20.17
C PRO A 140 10.46 3.41 18.77
N ALA A 141 11.26 2.69 17.99
CA ALA A 141 10.95 2.34 16.60
C ALA A 141 9.69 1.45 16.43
N ASP A 142 9.31 0.71 17.46
CA ASP A 142 8.11 -0.14 17.50
C ASP A 142 6.86 0.59 18.02
N ALA A 143 7.01 1.83 18.52
CA ALA A 143 5.88 2.63 18.98
C ALA A 143 4.96 3.01 17.81
N ILE A 144 3.66 2.96 18.05
CA ILE A 144 2.64 3.38 17.10
C ILE A 144 2.10 4.73 17.55
N CYS A 145 2.45 5.78 16.82
CA CYS A 145 2.02 7.14 17.12
C CYS A 145 0.95 7.60 16.12
N SER A 146 -0.09 8.25 16.65
CA SER A 146 -1.22 8.74 15.88
C SER A 146 -1.74 10.09 16.39
N ARG A 147 -2.39 10.84 15.50
CA ARG A 147 -3.18 12.03 15.84
C ARG A 147 -4.65 11.72 15.63
N PHE A 148 -5.46 11.81 16.68
CA PHE A 148 -6.88 11.46 16.60
C PHE A 148 -7.73 12.63 16.09
N GLY A 149 -7.29 13.86 16.33
CA GLY A 149 -7.91 15.09 15.83
C GLY A 149 -7.46 16.29 16.67
N GLY A 150 -7.65 17.52 16.17
CA GLY A 150 -7.31 18.74 16.94
C GLY A 150 -5.86 18.71 17.44
N GLU A 151 -5.69 18.83 18.76
CA GLU A 151 -4.43 18.71 19.49
C GLU A 151 -4.19 17.34 20.16
N GLU A 152 -5.02 16.32 19.89
CA GLU A 152 -4.99 15.02 20.56
C GLU A 152 -4.10 13.99 19.85
N PHE A 153 -3.14 13.43 20.59
CA PHE A 153 -2.22 12.39 20.13
C PHE A 153 -2.37 11.11 20.96
N VAL A 154 -2.31 9.96 20.29
CA VAL A 154 -2.40 8.64 20.91
C VAL A 154 -1.21 7.80 20.48
N ILE A 155 -0.53 7.23 21.47
CA ILE A 155 0.66 6.42 21.30
C ILE A 155 0.42 5.06 21.92
N PHE A 156 0.63 3.99 21.14
CA PHE A 156 0.70 2.64 21.67
C PHE A 156 2.16 2.19 21.76
N LEU A 157 2.53 1.65 22.91
CA LEU A 157 3.86 1.17 23.24
C LEU A 157 3.82 -0.35 23.41
N PRO A 158 4.13 -1.14 22.36
CA PRO A 158 4.11 -2.60 22.43
C PRO A 158 5.05 -3.12 23.51
N GLY A 159 4.59 -4.10 24.29
CA GLY A 159 5.40 -4.77 25.31
C GLY A 159 5.79 -3.92 26.53
N LYS A 160 5.49 -2.62 26.55
CA LYS A 160 5.84 -1.73 27.67
C LYS A 160 4.76 -1.71 28.74
N GLY A 161 5.17 -1.89 30.00
CA GLY A 161 4.30 -1.72 31.17
C GLY A 161 4.06 -0.24 31.52
N LEU A 162 3.11 0.02 32.43
CA LEU A 162 2.69 1.38 32.78
C LEU A 162 3.84 2.26 33.30
N ALA A 163 4.78 1.70 34.07
CA ALA A 163 5.91 2.46 34.59
C ALA A 163 6.85 2.95 33.47
N GLU A 164 7.18 2.09 32.51
CA GLU A 164 8.00 2.47 31.35
C GLU A 164 7.29 3.49 30.45
N ALA A 165 5.99 3.27 30.22
CA ALA A 165 5.17 4.21 29.47
C ALA A 165 5.09 5.58 30.16
N GLY A 166 5.01 5.62 31.49
CA GLY A 166 5.02 6.85 32.27
C GLY A 166 6.33 7.63 32.12
N VAL A 167 7.49 6.95 32.11
CA VAL A 167 8.78 7.61 31.87
C VAL A 167 8.84 8.22 30.47
N LEU A 168 8.36 7.50 29.45
CA LEU A 168 8.32 8.03 28.07
C LEU A 168 7.33 9.19 27.91
N ALA A 169 6.23 9.20 28.67
CA ALA A 169 5.26 10.29 28.65
C ALA A 169 5.78 11.58 29.32
N GLN A 170 6.85 11.50 30.11
CA GLN A 170 7.47 12.64 30.81
C GLN A 170 8.71 13.21 30.10
N ALA A 171 9.22 12.49 29.11
CA ALA A 171 10.44 12.84 28.37
C ALA A 171 10.15 13.84 27.24
#